data_AF-A0A221UZ08-F1
#
_entry.id   AF-A0A221UZ08-F1
#
_cell.length_a   1.000
_cell.length_b   1.000
_cell.length_c   1.000
_cell.angle_alpha   90.00
_cell.angle_beta   90.00
_cell.angle_gamma   90.00
#
_symmetry.space_group_name_H-M   'P 1'
#
loop_
_entity.id
_entity.type
_entity.pdbx_description
1 polymer ?
#
loop_
_entity_poly.entity_id
_entity_poly.type
_entity_poly.pdbx_seq_one_letter_code
_entity_poly.pdbx_strand_id
1 'polypeptide(L)'
;MENSTITISYKIKGVIDQVHINDFFEQLKSIGRNDRMINLVLDVYRIDGLRILNNFFSDVKLNKSDFKYIRKFALIANAEWIEDLGDFVHFLTPYVDVEVFDLDERDKAGQWVAAPTINEDRNLKERVKEGYAHLLHL
;
A
#
# COMPACT_ATOMS: atom_id res chain seq x y z
N MET A 1 -10.50 -2.28 -23.11
CA MET A 1 -9.50 -1.44 -22.44
C MET A 1 -9.25 -2.12 -21.11
N GLU A 2 -8.20 -2.93 -21.05
CA GLU A 2 -7.93 -3.80 -19.91
C GLU A 2 -7.16 -2.96 -18.89
N ASN A 3 -7.76 -2.70 -17.73
CA ASN A 3 -7.22 -1.83 -16.70
C ASN A 3 -5.78 -2.26 -16.35
N SER A 4 -4.81 -1.36 -16.49
CA SER A 4 -3.37 -1.53 -16.22
C SER A 4 -3.05 -1.74 -14.73
N THR A 5 -3.99 -2.28 -13.96
CA THR A 5 -3.94 -2.40 -12.51
C THR A 5 -3.89 -3.87 -12.12
N ILE A 6 -2.96 -4.22 -11.25
CA ILE A 6 -2.87 -5.55 -10.64
C ILE A 6 -3.22 -5.45 -9.16
N THR A 7 -4.02 -6.39 -8.66
CA THR A 7 -4.26 -6.53 -7.22
C THR A 7 -3.30 -7.55 -6.63
N ILE A 8 -2.52 -7.11 -5.65
CA ILE A 8 -1.62 -7.93 -4.86
C ILE A 8 -2.19 -8.01 -3.45
N SER A 9 -2.51 -9.23 -3.02
CA SER A 9 -2.92 -9.50 -1.65
C SER A 9 -1.78 -10.21 -0.93
N TYR A 10 -1.28 -9.61 0.15
CA TYR A 10 -0.22 -10.18 0.97
C TYR A 10 -0.74 -10.43 2.38
N LYS A 11 -0.49 -11.62 2.90
CA LYS A 11 -0.89 -12.00 4.25
C LYS A 11 0.34 -12.20 5.10
N ILE A 12 0.44 -11.41 6.15
CA ILE A 12 1.53 -11.51 7.10
C ILE A 12 1.07 -12.35 8.29
N LYS A 13 1.86 -13.38 8.60
CA LYS A 13 1.72 -14.22 9.80
C LYS A 13 3.09 -14.38 10.45
N GLY A 14 3.16 -14.32 11.78
CA GLY A 14 4.41 -14.54 12.51
C GLY A 14 5.24 -13.27 12.66
N VAL A 15 6.57 -13.37 12.70
CA VAL A 15 7.46 -12.23 12.92
C VAL A 15 7.85 -11.58 11.60
N ILE A 16 7.74 -10.26 11.52
CA ILE A 16 8.34 -9.45 10.44
C ILE A 16 9.60 -8.77 10.95
N ASP A 17 10.64 -8.78 10.12
CA ASP A 17 11.85 -7.98 10.31
C ASP A 17 12.06 -7.01 9.13
N GLN A 18 13.11 -6.20 9.23
CA GLN A 18 13.47 -5.21 8.21
C GLN A 18 13.82 -5.82 6.83
N VAL A 19 14.36 -7.04 6.79
CA VAL A 19 14.73 -7.70 5.53
C VAL A 19 13.47 -8.05 4.75
N HIS A 20 12.47 -8.63 5.43
CA HIS A 20 11.18 -8.96 4.81
C HIS A 20 10.46 -7.72 4.27
N ILE A 21 10.54 -6.59 4.98
CA ILE A 21 9.93 -5.32 4.55
C ILE A 21 10.61 -4.80 3.28
N ASN A 22 11.94 -4.80 3.25
CA ASN A 22 12.71 -4.36 2.09
C ASN A 22 12.40 -5.23 0.86
N ASP A 23 12.42 -6.55 1.03
CA ASP A 23 12.14 -7.49 -0.06
C ASP A 23 10.73 -7.31 -0.61
N PHE A 24 9.76 -7.04 0.26
CA PHE A 24 8.38 -6.73 -0.13
C PHE A 24 8.31 -5.47 -1.00
N PHE A 25 8.95 -4.37 -0.60
CA PHE A 25 8.94 -3.14 -1.40
C PHE A 25 9.70 -3.27 -2.72
N GLU A 26 10.81 -4.00 -2.76
CA GLU A 26 11.51 -4.26 -4.01
C GLU A 26 10.68 -5.10 -4.98
N GLN A 27 9.88 -6.05 -4.49
CA GLN A 27 8.90 -6.77 -5.31
C GLN A 27 7.83 -5.84 -5.87
N LEU A 28 7.26 -4.94 -5.06
CA LEU A 28 6.29 -3.94 -5.54
C LEU A 28 6.89 -3.04 -6.63
N LYS A 29 8.13 -2.58 -6.46
CA LYS A 29 8.83 -1.77 -7.46
C LYS A 29 9.06 -2.56 -8.75
N SER A 30 9.48 -3.81 -8.66
CA SER A 30 9.72 -4.68 -9.82
C SER A 30 8.44 -4.88 -10.64
N ILE A 31 7.31 -5.11 -9.96
CA ILE A 31 6.00 -5.27 -10.60
C ILE A 31 5.58 -3.95 -11.26
N GLY A 32 5.70 -2.83 -10.54
CA GLY A 32 5.28 -1.51 -11.01
C GLY A 32 6.07 -0.98 -12.21
N ARG A 33 7.33 -1.39 -12.39
CA ARG A 33 8.17 -1.04 -13.54
C ARG A 33 7.65 -1.55 -14.88
N ASN A 34 6.71 -2.50 -14.90
CA ASN A 34 6.05 -2.95 -16.12
C ASN A 34 4.85 -2.08 -16.50
N ASP A 35 4.90 -0.79 -16.14
CA ASP A 35 3.84 0.21 -16.32
C ASP A 35 2.47 -0.25 -15.78
N ARG A 36 2.49 -0.93 -14.63
CA ARG A 36 1.29 -1.39 -13.94
C ARG A 36 1.13 -0.71 -12.59
N MET A 37 -0.07 -0.23 -12.36
CA MET A 37 -0.48 0.28 -11.06
C MET A 37 -0.86 -0.89 -10.14
N ILE A 38 -0.59 -0.74 -8.84
CA ILE A 38 -0.75 -1.80 -7.85
C ILE A 38 -1.86 -1.42 -6.88
N ASN A 39 -2.87 -2.27 -6.80
CA ASN A 39 -3.79 -2.33 -5.67
C ASN A 39 -3.20 -3.26 -4.63
N LEU A 40 -2.90 -2.74 -3.45
CA LEU A 40 -2.32 -3.54 -2.37
C LEU A 40 -3.38 -3.85 -1.32
N VAL A 41 -3.49 -5.12 -0.94
CA VAL A 41 -4.24 -5.56 0.25
C VAL A 41 -3.27 -6.24 1.20
N LEU A 42 -3.12 -5.72 2.41
CA LEU A 42 -2.25 -6.29 3.43
C LEU A 42 -3.09 -6.82 4.58
N ASP A 43 -3.08 -8.14 4.77
CA ASP A 43 -3.80 -8.84 5.83
C ASP A 43 -2.83 -9.24 6.94
N VAL A 44 -2.98 -8.58 8.08
CA VAL A 44 -2.04 -8.62 9.20
C VAL A 44 -2.70 -9.43 10.32
N TYR A 45 -2.17 -10.62 10.64
CA TYR A 45 -2.76 -11.50 11.67
C TYR A 45 -1.72 -12.07 12.63
N ARG A 46 -1.93 -11.85 13.93
CA ARG A 46 -1.04 -12.19 15.05
C ARG A 46 0.47 -12.06 14.74
N ILE A 47 1.00 -10.84 14.78
CA ILE A 47 2.41 -10.55 14.50
C ILE A 47 3.06 -9.95 15.72
N ASP A 48 4.11 -10.61 16.19
CA ASP A 48 5.14 -9.99 17.01
C ASP A 48 6.08 -9.22 16.07
N GLY A 49 6.31 -7.93 16.32
CA GLY A 49 7.19 -7.11 15.47
C GLY A 49 6.49 -6.11 14.54
N LEU A 50 5.18 -5.84 14.70
CA LEU A 50 4.51 -4.73 14.01
C LEU A 50 5.14 -3.36 14.34
N ARG A 51 5.65 -3.18 15.55
CA ARG A 51 6.50 -2.02 15.90
C ARG A 51 7.75 -1.91 15.03
N ILE A 52 8.26 -3.01 14.49
CA ILE A 52 9.42 -2.98 13.57
C ILE A 52 9.01 -2.37 12.23
N LEU A 53 7.78 -2.57 11.76
CA LEU A 53 7.24 -1.83 10.61
C LEU A 53 7.24 -0.33 10.94
N ASN A 54 6.62 0.09 12.04
CA ASN A 54 6.56 1.51 12.39
C ASN A 54 7.95 2.16 12.57
N ASN A 55 8.85 1.46 13.25
CA ASN A 55 10.24 1.89 13.42
C ASN A 55 10.98 1.94 12.08
N PHE A 56 10.76 0.96 11.20
CA PHE A 56 11.32 0.97 9.85
C PHE A 56 10.92 2.22 9.08
N PHE A 57 9.64 2.60 9.09
CA PHE A 57 9.20 3.82 8.39
C PHE A 57 9.68 5.10 9.06
N SER A 58 9.86 5.08 10.38
CA SER A 58 10.47 6.19 11.12
C SER A 58 11.97 6.35 10.81
N ASP A 59 12.69 5.24 10.64
CA ASP A 59 14.15 5.22 10.48
C ASP A 59 14.61 5.24 9.01
N VAL A 60 13.79 4.71 8.10
CA VAL A 60 14.12 4.61 6.67
C VAL A 60 13.58 5.81 5.92
N LYS A 61 14.48 6.46 5.16
CA LYS A 61 14.14 7.53 4.21
C LYS A 61 13.44 6.95 2.98
N LEU A 62 12.24 6.41 3.16
CA LEU A 62 11.38 6.10 2.03
C LEU A 62 10.97 7.41 1.37
N ASN A 63 10.96 7.41 0.04
CA ASN A 63 10.61 8.57 -0.74
C ASN A 63 9.27 8.32 -1.44
N LYS A 64 8.58 9.40 -1.81
CA LYS A 64 7.36 9.33 -2.64
C LYS A 64 7.52 8.42 -3.87
N SER A 65 8.71 8.40 -4.47
CA SER A 65 9.04 7.56 -5.63
C SER A 65 8.94 6.06 -5.36
N ASP A 66 9.04 5.62 -4.10
CA ASP A 66 8.93 4.21 -3.72
C ASP A 66 7.47 3.72 -3.76
N PHE A 67 6.51 4.63 -3.62
CA PHE A 67 5.07 4.32 -3.59
C PHE A 67 4.32 4.74 -4.86
N LYS A 68 5.01 5.34 -5.83
CA LYS A 68 4.38 5.89 -7.05
C LYS A 68 3.62 4.85 -7.89
N TYR A 69 3.94 3.56 -7.73
CA TYR A 69 3.28 2.45 -8.40
C TYR A 69 2.04 1.97 -7.65
N ILE A 70 1.87 2.32 -6.37
CA ILE A 70 0.74 1.89 -5.54
C ILE A 70 -0.44 2.84 -5.80
N ARG A 71 -1.55 2.31 -6.31
CA ARG A 71 -2.79 3.03 -6.58
C ARG A 71 -3.60 3.22 -5.30
N LYS A 72 -3.92 2.11 -4.65
CA LYS A 72 -4.69 2.03 -3.40
C LYS A 72 -4.11 1.00 -2.47
N PHE A 73 -4.28 1.21 -1.18
CA PHE A 73 -3.77 0.33 -0.15
C PHE A 73 -4.84 0.04 0.91
N ALA A 74 -5.30 -1.21 0.98
CA ALA A 74 -6.20 -1.69 2.03
C ALA A 74 -5.38 -2.43 3.09
N LEU A 75 -5.48 -1.98 4.34
CA LEU A 75 -4.88 -2.64 5.49
C LEU A 75 -5.97 -3.35 6.28
N ILE A 76 -5.86 -4.67 6.43
CA ILE A 76 -6.76 -5.47 7.28
C ILE A 76 -5.99 -5.80 8.56
N ALA A 77 -6.42 -5.23 9.68
CA ALA A 77 -5.75 -5.35 10.97
C ALA A 77 -6.76 -5.32 12.13
N ASN A 78 -6.32 -5.66 13.35
CA ASN A 78 -7.11 -5.42 14.56
C ASN A 78 -6.99 -3.94 14.96
N ALA A 79 -8.07 -3.35 15.49
CA ALA A 79 -8.11 -1.97 15.98
C ALA A 79 -6.96 -1.61 16.94
N GLU A 80 -6.57 -2.54 17.82
CA GLU A 80 -5.45 -2.37 18.76
C GLU A 80 -4.10 -2.09 18.06
N TRP A 81 -3.95 -2.45 16.78
CA TRP A 81 -2.70 -2.31 16.03
C TRP A 81 -2.69 -1.09 15.11
N ILE A 82 -3.84 -0.46 14.91
CA ILE A 82 -3.93 0.74 14.08
C ILE A 82 -3.11 1.87 14.72
N GLU A 83 -3.10 1.95 16.05
CA GLU A 83 -2.25 2.89 16.79
C GLU A 83 -0.76 2.63 16.54
N ASP A 84 -0.34 1.36 16.56
CA ASP A 84 1.05 0.97 16.29
C ASP A 84 1.48 1.19 14.83
N LEU A 85 0.53 1.34 13.89
CA LEU A 85 0.78 1.59 12.45
C LEU A 85 0.48 3.04 12.03
N GLY A 86 0.17 3.92 13.00
CA GLY A 86 -0.26 5.29 12.73
C GLY A 86 0.73 6.07 11.87
N ASP A 87 2.03 6.01 12.18
CA ASP A 87 3.03 6.77 11.41
C ASP A 87 3.18 6.23 9.99
N PHE A 88 3.11 4.91 9.82
CA PHE A 88 3.11 4.29 8.50
C PHE A 88 1.91 4.75 7.64
N VAL A 89 0.70 4.72 8.21
CA VAL A 89 -0.51 5.18 7.50
C VAL A 89 -0.42 6.68 7.20
N HIS A 90 -0.04 7.50 8.17
CA HIS A 90 0.14 8.95 7.97
C HIS A 90 1.20 9.28 6.91
N PHE A 91 2.26 8.49 6.83
CA PHE A 91 3.30 8.68 5.82
C PHE A 91 2.83 8.32 4.39
N LEU A 92 1.95 7.33 4.25
CA LEU A 92 1.43 6.90 2.95
C LEU A 92 0.28 7.75 2.41
N THR A 93 -0.63 8.19 3.28
CA THR A 93 -1.86 8.91 2.92
C THR A 93 -1.69 10.17 2.03
N PRO A 94 -0.56 10.93 2.07
CA PRO A 94 -0.33 12.03 1.14
C PRO A 94 -0.15 11.58 -0.32
N TYR A 95 0.15 10.30 -0.55
CA TYR A 95 0.57 9.79 -1.85
C TYR A 95 -0.31 8.63 -2.35
N VAL A 96 -0.87 7.84 -1.44
CA VAL A 96 -1.65 6.64 -1.71
C VAL A 96 -2.99 6.76 -0.98
N ASP A 97 -4.07 6.34 -1.60
CA ASP A 97 -5.35 6.22 -0.90
C ASP A 97 -5.30 4.98 0.00
N VAL A 98 -5.37 5.18 1.31
CA VAL A 98 -5.23 4.14 2.33
C VAL A 98 -6.53 4.01 3.11
N GLU A 99 -7.00 2.78 3.30
CA GLU A 99 -8.17 2.48 4.13
C GLU A 99 -7.87 1.28 5.02
N VAL A 100 -8.36 1.33 6.26
CA VAL A 100 -8.15 0.29 7.26
C VAL A 100 -9.46 -0.45 7.52
N PHE A 101 -9.38 -1.77 7.57
CA PHE A 101 -10.50 -2.69 7.69
C PHE A 101 -10.28 -3.62 8.87
N ASP A 102 -11.36 -4.00 9.54
CA ASP A 102 -11.31 -5.01 10.59
C ASP A 102 -11.04 -6.41 10.01
N LEU A 103 -10.61 -7.34 10.88
CA LEU A 103 -10.22 -8.70 10.47
C LEU A 103 -11.35 -9.50 9.80
N ASP A 104 -12.61 -9.15 10.03
CA ASP A 104 -13.80 -9.76 9.41
C ASP A 104 -14.24 -9.04 8.12
N GLU A 105 -13.61 -7.92 7.77
CA GLU A 105 -13.96 -7.08 6.61
C GLU A 105 -13.09 -7.33 5.37
N ARG A 106 -12.44 -8.49 5.28
CA ARG A 106 -11.56 -8.86 4.15
C ARG A 106 -12.21 -8.68 2.78
N ASP A 107 -13.47 -9.09 2.65
CA ASP A 107 -14.20 -8.98 1.39
C ASP A 107 -14.46 -7.51 1.03
N LYS A 108 -14.75 -6.67 2.02
CA LYS A 108 -14.91 -5.22 1.83
C LYS A 108 -13.60 -4.58 1.40
N ALA A 109 -12.48 -4.95 2.01
CA ALA A 109 -11.15 -4.47 1.64
C ALA A 109 -10.81 -4.79 0.17
N GLY A 110 -11.09 -6.02 -0.27
CA GLY A 110 -10.88 -6.44 -1.66
C GLY A 110 -11.77 -5.68 -2.65
N GLN A 111 -13.05 -5.47 -2.31
CA GLN A 111 -13.96 -4.68 -3.14
C GLN A 111 -13.55 -3.21 -3.21
N TRP A 112 -13.16 -2.64 -2.07
CA TRP A 112 -12.72 -1.25 -1.98
C TRP A 112 -11.47 -1.03 -2.83
N VAL A 113 -10.44 -1.87 -2.73
CA VAL A 113 -9.20 -1.65 -3.49
C VAL A 113 -9.43 -1.74 -5.01
N ALA A 114 -10.38 -2.58 -5.43
CA ALA A 114 -10.75 -2.72 -6.85
C ALA A 114 -11.57 -1.53 -7.38
N ALA A 115 -12.38 -0.89 -6.53
CA ALA A 115 -13.20 0.24 -6.92
C ALA A 115 -12.41 1.57 -6.97
N PRO A 116 -12.69 2.45 -7.95
CA PRO A 116 -12.11 3.80 -7.96
C PRO A 116 -12.65 4.67 -6.83
N THR A 117 -11.84 5.61 -6.34
CA THR A 117 -12.22 6.60 -5.30
C THR A 117 -11.84 8.02 -5.71
N ILE A 118 -12.51 9.00 -5.11
CA ILE A 118 -12.23 10.43 -5.34
C ILE A 118 -10.80 10.79 -4.91
N ASN A 119 -10.32 10.19 -3.81
CA ASN A 119 -8.97 10.39 -3.31
C ASN A 119 -7.91 9.85 -4.28
N GLU A 120 -8.15 8.67 -4.84
CA GLU A 120 -7.33 8.09 -5.89
C GLU A 120 -7.27 9.02 -7.11
N ASP A 121 -8.42 9.47 -7.63
CA ASP A 121 -8.47 10.35 -8.81
C ASP A 121 -7.62 11.62 -8.63
N ARG A 122 -7.66 12.20 -7.43
CA ARG A 122 -6.82 13.35 -7.08
C ARG A 122 -5.34 12.98 -7.11
N ASN A 123 -4.96 11.87 -6.47
CA ASN A 123 -3.57 11.41 -6.40
C ASN A 123 -3.02 11.06 -7.80
N LEU A 124 -3.84 10.44 -8.67
CA LEU A 124 -3.47 10.13 -10.04
C LEU A 124 -3.24 11.40 -10.88
N LYS A 125 -4.10 12.42 -10.74
CA LYS A 125 -3.91 13.71 -11.42
C LYS A 125 -2.60 14.39 -11.01
N GLU A 126 -2.24 14.34 -9.73
CA GLU A 126 -0.95 14.85 -9.26
C GLU A 126 0.22 14.06 -9.85
N ARG A 127 0.12 12.72 -9.94
CA ARG A 127 1.15 11.88 -10.58
C ARG A 127 1.37 12.21 -12.05
N VAL A 128 0.30 12.52 -12.79
CA VAL A 128 0.42 12.98 -14.19
C VAL A 128 1.23 14.28 -14.26
N LYS A 129 0.94 15.26 -13.40
CA LYS A 129 1.69 16.53 -13.33
C LYS A 129 3.17 16.31 -13.01
N GLU A 130 3.49 15.28 -12.25
CA GLU A 130 4.85 14.90 -11.85
C GLU A 130 5.59 14.05 -12.91
N GLY A 131 4.98 13.78 -14.07
CA GLY A 131 5.62 13.04 -15.16
C GLY A 131 5.40 11.52 -15.13
N TYR A 132 4.51 11.02 -14.27
CA TYR A 132 4.20 9.58 -14.16
C TYR A 132 3.00 9.13 -15.02
N ALA A 133 2.67 9.88 -16.08
CA ALA A 133 1.57 9.54 -16.98
C ALA A 133 1.70 8.14 -17.63
N HIS A 134 2.94 7.68 -17.84
CA HIS A 134 3.24 6.35 -18.38
C HIS A 134 2.68 5.21 -17.52
N LEU A 135 2.49 5.42 -16.20
CA LEU A 135 1.92 4.41 -15.31
C LEU A 135 0.41 4.23 -15.47
N LEU A 136 -0.27 5.19 -16.13
CA LEU A 136 -1.73 5.23 -16.18
C LEU A 136 -2.31 4.73 -17.50
N HIS A 137 -1.46 4.45 -18.51
CA HIS A 137 -1.86 4.08 -19.88
C HIS A 137 -3.07 4.90 -20.38
N LEU A 138 -3.04 6.22 -20.13
CA LEU A 138 -4.06 7.19 -20.58
C LEU A 138 -3.98 7.42 -22.09
#